data_AF-A0A0G4KRD8-F1
#
_entry.id   AF-A0A0G4KRD8-F1
#
_cell.length_a   1.000
_cell.length_b   1.000
_cell.length_c   1.000
_cell.angle_alpha   90.00
_cell.angle_beta   90.00
_cell.angle_gamma   90.00
#
_symmetry.space_group_name_H-M   'P 1'
#
loop_
_entity.id
_entity.type
_entity.pdbx_description
1 polymer ?
#
loop_
_entity_poly.entity_id
_entity_poly.type
_entity_poly.pdbx_seq_one_letter_code
_entity_poly.pdbx_strand_id
1 'polypeptide(L)'
;AQHTPRTMAAIENRGPTLQAVAVSLLVAAIISILLRCYVRIFLIKNFGVDDYFMGVAMVFFALFVTFVLVGIKYGTGRHHWDLETADEQKAMRAWWFCYLWYCLSMIASKISIGYFLLRITVRKLDIWIIYSVMGVTLLTGAVFFFVTLFQCNPVSFFWDKSPANGTCVDIEVIIALTYLYSACSVICDFTFAILPVFLIMSLSMDRKTRLALVPIVMMACVASSAVVVRFAFVKDFKNPDFLYATVDIAIWSTTESGLAIIAGSLATLRPLFRLVARAMGLSTNDPSGYQVSGQQRIPSGMGWANQADEGRDSRRGKGPFSLTTFLNDEAEARTGGASEESEDAQRKRSLDRKRGSIWKSKGGDAGDSEEELTFDGSKKTTTWTVETRTKGVFTRKMSTISLANLQRISAKDLSEILLTQQAAATDPTVAVVDVRDDDYIGGHIKGGINMPSATLDVMMPTLVRRMQGKKTVVFHCALSQQRGPSAALKYLRERDQMMRRENPAELANQTVYVLDLGFSGWQQTYGEDERLTDGYSKELWQSGF
;
A
#
# COMPACT_ATOMS: atom_id res chain seq x y z
N ALA A 1 -53.77 -51.93 -21.04
CA ALA A 1 -52.73 -52.46 -20.15
C ALA A 1 -51.38 -52.35 -20.86
N GLN A 2 -50.54 -51.43 -20.39
CA GLN A 2 -49.07 -51.50 -20.42
C GLN A 2 -48.56 -50.29 -19.64
N HIS A 3 -48.77 -50.34 -18.33
CA HIS A 3 -48.01 -49.53 -17.39
C HIS A 3 -46.59 -50.09 -17.37
N THR A 4 -45.71 -49.50 -18.17
CA THR A 4 -44.28 -49.60 -17.94
C THR A 4 -43.97 -48.78 -16.69
N PRO A 5 -43.36 -49.35 -15.64
CA PRO A 5 -42.84 -48.55 -14.56
C PRO A 5 -41.74 -47.69 -15.16
N ARG A 6 -41.97 -46.37 -15.25
CA ARG A 6 -40.87 -45.42 -15.37
C ARG A 6 -40.00 -45.66 -14.14
N THR A 7 -38.92 -46.42 -14.31
CA THR A 7 -37.73 -46.32 -13.48
C THR A 7 -37.50 -44.83 -13.26
N MET A 8 -37.24 -44.42 -12.01
CA MET A 8 -36.91 -43.05 -11.66
C MET A 8 -35.77 -42.57 -12.57
N ALA A 9 -36.11 -41.97 -13.72
CA ALA A 9 -35.17 -41.20 -14.49
C ALA A 9 -34.72 -40.12 -13.52
N ALA A 10 -33.41 -40.11 -13.22
CA ALA A 10 -32.85 -39.13 -12.30
C ALA A 10 -33.34 -37.76 -12.76
N ILE A 11 -34.22 -37.14 -11.95
CA ILE A 11 -34.81 -35.84 -12.26
C ILE A 11 -33.64 -34.90 -12.53
N GLU A 12 -33.63 -34.29 -13.72
CA GLU A 12 -32.51 -33.47 -14.16
C GLU A 12 -32.34 -32.30 -13.19
N ASN A 13 -31.19 -32.26 -12.50
CA ASN A 13 -30.95 -31.31 -11.43
C ASN A 13 -29.56 -30.70 -11.55
N ARG A 14 -29.52 -29.40 -11.84
CA ARG A 14 -28.30 -28.59 -11.99
C ARG A 14 -27.91 -27.89 -10.68
N GLY A 15 -28.67 -28.05 -9.60
CA GLY A 15 -28.37 -27.48 -8.29
C GLY A 15 -27.00 -27.90 -7.71
N PRO A 16 -26.61 -29.19 -7.77
CA PRO A 16 -25.32 -29.65 -7.23
C PRO A 16 -24.10 -29.02 -7.89
N THR A 17 -24.15 -28.71 -9.20
CA THR A 17 -23.04 -28.07 -9.90
C THR A 17 -22.86 -26.63 -9.43
N LEU A 18 -23.95 -25.88 -9.31
CA LEU A 18 -23.95 -24.52 -8.76
C LEU A 18 -23.45 -24.51 -7.30
N GLN A 19 -23.87 -25.47 -6.48
CA GLN A 19 -23.41 -25.62 -5.10
C GLN A 19 -21.89 -25.83 -5.02
N ALA A 20 -21.35 -26.72 -5.84
CA ALA A 20 -19.91 -27.01 -5.86
C ALA A 20 -19.09 -25.76 -6.22
N VAL A 21 -19.52 -25.00 -7.24
CA VAL A 21 -18.87 -23.75 -7.64
C VAL A 21 -18.96 -22.69 -6.53
N ALA A 22 -20.15 -22.50 -5.96
CA ALA A 22 -20.35 -21.46 -4.94
C ALA A 22 -19.55 -21.71 -3.66
N VAL A 23 -19.54 -22.96 -3.17
CA VAL A 23 -18.80 -23.31 -1.95
C VAL A 23 -17.28 -23.24 -2.18
N SER A 24 -16.78 -23.75 -3.30
CA SER A 24 -15.34 -23.72 -3.60
C SER A 24 -14.80 -22.28 -3.71
N LEU A 25 -15.52 -21.39 -4.39
CA LEU A 25 -15.15 -19.98 -4.49
C LEU A 25 -15.29 -19.24 -3.16
N LEU A 26 -16.31 -19.55 -2.36
CA LEU A 26 -16.46 -18.97 -1.02
C LEU A 26 -15.26 -19.31 -0.13
N VAL A 27 -14.88 -20.59 -0.08
CA VAL A 27 -13.73 -21.05 0.71
C VAL A 27 -12.43 -20.38 0.22
N ALA A 28 -12.20 -20.34 -1.10
CA ALA A 28 -11.04 -19.68 -1.67
C ALA A 28 -11.00 -18.17 -1.35
N ALA A 29 -12.15 -17.49 -1.43
CA ALA A 29 -12.27 -16.07 -1.08
C ALA A 29 -11.99 -15.83 0.40
N ILE A 30 -12.52 -16.66 1.31
CA ILE A 30 -12.24 -16.59 2.76
C ILE A 30 -10.75 -16.75 3.04
N ILE A 31 -10.10 -17.75 2.45
CA ILE A 31 -8.65 -17.95 2.63
C ILE A 31 -7.89 -16.72 2.13
N SER A 32 -8.26 -16.18 0.97
CA SER A 32 -7.60 -15.02 0.37
C SER A 32 -7.70 -13.76 1.24
N ILE A 33 -8.86 -13.50 1.86
CA ILE A 33 -9.06 -12.33 2.71
C ILE A 33 -8.36 -12.48 4.06
N LEU A 34 -8.35 -13.69 4.65
CA LEU A 34 -7.62 -13.96 5.89
C LEU A 34 -6.12 -13.74 5.68
N LEU A 35 -5.59 -14.23 4.56
CA LEU A 35 -4.20 -14.04 4.21
C LEU A 35 -3.88 -12.55 3.95
N ARG A 36 -4.77 -11.82 3.27
CA ARG A 36 -4.66 -10.37 3.10
C ARG A 36 -4.63 -9.64 4.44
N CYS A 37 -5.56 -9.93 5.34
CA CYS A 37 -5.59 -9.34 6.68
C CYS A 37 -4.32 -9.65 7.46
N TYR A 38 -3.83 -10.90 7.41
CA TYR A 38 -2.59 -11.30 8.06
C TYR A 38 -1.39 -10.46 7.58
N VAL A 39 -1.22 -10.34 6.26
CA VAL A 39 -0.12 -9.55 5.68
C VAL A 39 -0.26 -8.07 6.01
N ARG A 40 -1.46 -7.50 5.94
CA ARG A 40 -1.69 -6.06 6.15
C ARG A 40 -1.58 -5.63 7.61
N ILE A 41 -2.06 -6.46 8.53
CA ILE A 41 -2.09 -6.16 9.97
C ILE A 41 -0.75 -6.51 10.61
N PHE A 42 -0.19 -7.70 10.35
CA PHE A 42 0.98 -8.19 11.07
C PHE A 42 2.30 -7.94 10.36
N LEU A 43 2.38 -8.16 9.04
CA LEU A 43 3.64 -8.00 8.29
C LEU A 43 3.91 -6.55 7.93
N ILE A 44 2.94 -5.88 7.29
CA ILE A 44 3.10 -4.51 6.78
C ILE A 44 2.69 -3.48 7.84
N LYS A 45 1.86 -3.86 8.82
CA LYS A 45 1.31 -2.97 9.87
C LYS A 45 0.69 -1.70 9.32
N ASN A 46 0.03 -1.79 8.17
CA ASN A 46 -0.63 -0.67 7.52
C ASN A 46 -1.94 -1.13 6.86
N PHE A 47 -3.03 -1.02 7.61
CA PHE A 47 -4.37 -1.31 7.13
C PHE A 47 -4.92 -0.09 6.37
N GLY A 48 -5.29 -0.29 5.11
CA GLY A 48 -5.79 0.77 4.24
C GLY A 48 -7.32 0.78 4.10
N VAL A 49 -7.83 1.84 3.47
CA VAL A 49 -9.25 1.94 3.07
C VAL A 49 -9.63 0.82 2.09
N ASP A 50 -8.67 0.41 1.24
CA ASP A 50 -8.85 -0.73 0.33
C ASP A 50 -9.16 -2.03 1.08
N ASP A 51 -8.51 -2.26 2.22
CA ASP A 51 -8.72 -3.48 3.02
C ASP A 51 -10.11 -3.51 3.68
N TYR A 52 -10.63 -2.34 4.10
CA TYR A 52 -11.98 -2.23 4.66
C TYR A 52 -13.05 -2.58 3.62
N PHE A 53 -12.99 -1.96 2.43
CA PHE A 53 -13.95 -2.24 1.36
C PHE A 53 -13.87 -3.70 0.87
N MET A 54 -12.68 -4.31 0.86
CA MET A 54 -12.55 -5.73 0.52
C MET A 54 -13.22 -6.63 1.56
N GLY A 55 -13.07 -6.31 2.85
CA GLY A 55 -13.77 -7.02 3.93
C GLY A 55 -15.29 -6.91 3.80
N VAL A 56 -15.80 -5.71 3.50
CA VAL A 56 -17.23 -5.48 3.24
C VAL A 56 -17.71 -6.29 2.02
N ALA A 57 -16.93 -6.31 0.93
CA ALA A 57 -17.24 -7.11 -0.25
C ALA A 57 -17.35 -8.61 0.09
N MET A 58 -16.43 -9.13 0.91
CA MET A 58 -16.46 -10.52 1.37
C MET A 58 -17.74 -10.84 2.16
N VAL A 59 -18.17 -9.94 3.06
CA VAL A 59 -19.41 -10.14 3.82
C VAL A 59 -20.61 -10.22 2.87
N PHE A 60 -20.72 -9.32 1.90
CA PHE A 60 -21.79 -9.35 0.91
C PHE A 60 -21.72 -10.59 0.01
N PHE A 61 -20.52 -11.04 -0.37
CA PHE A 61 -20.35 -12.28 -1.12
C PHE A 61 -20.76 -13.52 -0.32
N ALA A 62 -20.45 -13.57 0.98
CA ALA A 62 -20.90 -14.65 1.85
C ALA A 62 -22.43 -14.68 2.00
N LEU A 63 -23.07 -13.51 2.12
CA LEU A 63 -24.53 -13.40 2.11
C LEU A 63 -25.10 -13.88 0.77
N PHE A 64 -24.53 -13.44 -0.35
CA PHE A 64 -24.91 -13.89 -1.69
C PHE A 64 -24.86 -15.42 -1.81
N VAL A 65 -23.73 -16.05 -1.45
CA VAL A 65 -23.59 -17.52 -1.50
C VAL A 65 -24.58 -18.21 -0.57
N THR A 66 -24.87 -17.64 0.60
CA THR A 66 -25.88 -18.18 1.52
C THR A 66 -27.26 -18.25 0.86
N PHE A 67 -27.68 -17.18 0.18
CA PHE A 67 -28.95 -17.16 -0.54
C PHE A 67 -28.95 -18.06 -1.79
N VAL A 68 -27.81 -18.24 -2.46
CA VAL A 68 -27.67 -19.25 -3.52
C VAL A 68 -27.93 -20.66 -2.98
N LEU A 69 -27.33 -21.03 -1.84
CA LEU A 69 -27.52 -22.34 -1.21
C LEU A 69 -28.97 -22.55 -0.74
N VAL A 70 -29.59 -21.50 -0.20
CA VAL A 70 -31.02 -21.51 0.14
C VAL A 70 -31.88 -21.73 -1.11
N GLY A 71 -31.57 -21.04 -2.22
CA GLY A 71 -32.26 -21.23 -3.49
C GLY A 71 -32.17 -22.67 -4.00
N ILE A 72 -30.97 -23.26 -3.98
CA ILE A 72 -30.74 -24.66 -4.39
C ILE A 72 -31.55 -25.63 -3.53
N LYS A 73 -31.57 -25.41 -2.20
CA LYS A 73 -32.36 -26.23 -1.27
C LYS A 73 -33.84 -26.25 -1.65
N TYR A 74 -34.41 -25.10 -2.01
CA TYR A 74 -35.84 -24.97 -2.31
C TYR A 74 -36.20 -25.21 -3.78
N GLY A 75 -35.28 -25.14 -4.75
CA GLY A 75 -35.64 -25.45 -6.13
C GLY A 75 -34.73 -24.96 -7.24
N THR A 76 -33.75 -24.10 -6.98
CA THR A 76 -32.84 -23.60 -8.03
C THR A 76 -32.08 -24.75 -8.68
N GLY A 77 -32.17 -24.86 -10.01
CA GLY A 77 -31.61 -25.93 -10.81
C GLY A 77 -32.50 -27.16 -11.01
N ARG A 78 -33.75 -27.13 -10.53
CA ARG A 78 -34.82 -28.09 -10.90
C ARG A 78 -35.85 -27.40 -11.78
N HIS A 79 -36.54 -28.17 -12.60
CA HIS A 79 -37.62 -27.66 -13.44
C HIS A 79 -38.85 -27.25 -12.61
N HIS A 80 -39.56 -26.20 -13.03
CA HIS A 80 -40.69 -25.68 -12.27
C HIS A 80 -41.86 -26.67 -12.11
N TRP A 81 -42.04 -27.63 -13.04
CA TRP A 81 -43.07 -28.67 -12.95
C TRP A 81 -42.73 -29.79 -11.95
N ASP A 82 -41.46 -29.88 -11.50
CA ASP A 82 -41.01 -30.85 -10.50
C ASP A 82 -41.02 -30.26 -9.07
N LEU A 83 -41.51 -29.02 -8.91
CA LEU A 83 -41.49 -28.26 -7.66
C LEU A 83 -42.89 -28.00 -7.11
N GLU A 84 -43.00 -28.04 -5.79
CA GLU A 84 -44.18 -27.54 -5.09
C GLU A 84 -44.21 -26.01 -5.16
N THR A 85 -45.39 -25.41 -5.35
CA THR A 85 -45.54 -23.95 -5.49
C THR A 85 -44.96 -23.20 -4.30
N ALA A 86 -45.11 -23.69 -3.08
CA ALA A 86 -44.54 -23.09 -1.87
C ALA A 86 -43.00 -23.05 -1.88
N ASP A 87 -42.37 -24.05 -2.48
CA ASP A 87 -40.92 -24.15 -2.58
C ASP A 87 -40.37 -23.31 -3.73
N GLU A 88 -41.11 -23.22 -4.85
CA GLU A 88 -40.84 -22.26 -5.94
C GLU A 88 -40.83 -20.82 -5.42
N GLN A 89 -41.83 -20.43 -4.62
CA GLN A 89 -41.90 -19.08 -4.02
C GLN A 89 -40.67 -18.78 -3.13
N LYS A 90 -40.24 -19.73 -2.29
CA LYS A 90 -39.04 -19.57 -1.45
C LYS A 90 -37.77 -19.46 -2.29
N ALA A 91 -37.64 -20.25 -3.35
CA ALA A 91 -36.52 -20.20 -4.26
C ALA A 91 -36.45 -18.84 -4.99
N MET A 92 -37.58 -18.34 -5.49
CA MET A 92 -37.68 -17.01 -6.12
C MET A 92 -37.34 -15.89 -5.15
N ARG A 93 -37.79 -15.97 -3.89
CA ARG A 93 -37.43 -15.00 -2.85
C ARG A 93 -35.93 -15.00 -2.56
N ALA A 94 -35.31 -16.18 -2.47
CA ALA A 94 -33.85 -16.28 -2.29
C ALA A 94 -33.11 -15.67 -3.48
N TRP A 95 -33.61 -15.89 -4.69
CA TRP A 95 -33.06 -15.36 -5.93
C TRP A 95 -33.11 -13.82 -5.99
N TRP A 96 -34.18 -13.20 -5.47
CA TRP A 96 -34.25 -11.74 -5.32
C TRP A 96 -33.15 -11.18 -4.42
N PHE A 97 -32.89 -11.83 -3.28
CA PHE A 97 -31.79 -11.42 -2.39
C PHE A 97 -30.42 -11.60 -3.06
N CYS A 98 -30.26 -12.62 -3.91
CA CYS A 98 -29.03 -12.82 -4.67
C CYS A 98 -28.67 -11.60 -5.53
N TYR A 99 -29.63 -10.95 -6.19
CA TYR A 99 -29.36 -9.73 -6.97
C TYR A 99 -28.76 -8.61 -6.12
N LEU A 100 -29.35 -8.37 -4.95
CA LEU A 100 -28.95 -7.27 -4.07
C LEU A 100 -27.53 -7.50 -3.53
N TRP A 101 -27.27 -8.70 -3.00
CA TRP A 101 -25.97 -9.02 -2.42
C TRP A 101 -24.86 -9.13 -3.45
N TYR A 102 -25.16 -9.67 -4.65
CA TYR A 102 -24.23 -9.67 -5.77
C TYR A 102 -23.83 -8.24 -6.17
N CYS A 103 -24.81 -7.35 -6.36
CA CYS A 103 -24.53 -5.98 -6.78
C CYS A 103 -23.67 -5.23 -5.73
N LEU A 104 -24.02 -5.34 -4.45
CA LEU A 104 -23.26 -4.71 -3.37
C LEU A 104 -21.84 -5.30 -3.24
N SER A 105 -21.67 -6.61 -3.40
CA SER A 105 -20.37 -7.29 -3.42
C SER A 105 -19.47 -6.78 -4.56
N MET A 106 -20.03 -6.67 -5.78
CA MET A 106 -19.31 -6.18 -6.96
C MET A 106 -18.89 -4.72 -6.83
N ILE A 107 -19.77 -3.85 -6.32
CA ILE A 107 -19.44 -2.44 -6.08
C ILE A 107 -18.31 -2.34 -5.04
N ALA A 108 -18.44 -3.01 -3.89
CA ALA A 108 -17.45 -2.93 -2.82
C ALA A 108 -16.08 -3.49 -3.24
N SER A 109 -16.05 -4.62 -3.96
CA SER A 109 -14.80 -5.22 -4.44
C SER A 109 -14.08 -4.33 -5.45
N LYS A 110 -14.79 -3.75 -6.42
CA LYS A 110 -14.20 -2.83 -7.41
C LYS A 110 -13.74 -1.51 -6.79
N ILE A 111 -14.48 -0.97 -5.81
CA ILE A 111 -14.03 0.20 -5.04
C ILE A 111 -12.74 -0.10 -4.29
N SER A 112 -12.63 -1.27 -3.65
CA SER A 112 -11.41 -1.70 -2.98
C SER A 112 -10.22 -1.79 -3.94
N ILE A 113 -10.38 -2.45 -5.10
CA ILE A 113 -9.33 -2.56 -6.12
C ILE A 113 -8.94 -1.17 -6.64
N GLY A 114 -9.90 -0.28 -6.87
CA GLY A 114 -9.66 1.09 -7.27
C GLY A 114 -8.81 1.87 -6.27
N TYR A 115 -9.15 1.84 -4.97
CA TYR A 115 -8.34 2.48 -3.93
C TYR A 115 -6.93 1.85 -3.81
N PHE A 116 -6.82 0.54 -3.99
CA PHE A 116 -5.53 -0.14 -4.02
C PHE A 116 -4.65 0.38 -5.18
N LEU A 117 -5.22 0.55 -6.38
CA LEU A 117 -4.52 1.10 -7.54
C LEU A 117 -4.17 2.59 -7.35
N LEU A 118 -5.06 3.40 -6.77
CA LEU A 118 -4.80 4.81 -6.45
C LEU A 118 -3.60 4.99 -5.51
N ARG A 119 -3.38 4.04 -4.60
CA ARG A 119 -2.23 4.08 -3.68
C ARG A 119 -0.90 3.86 -4.40
N ILE A 120 -0.91 3.15 -5.53
CA ILE A 120 0.30 2.78 -6.28
C ILE A 120 0.59 3.80 -7.39
N THR A 121 -0.44 4.45 -7.93
CA THR A 121 -0.31 5.34 -9.08
C THR A 121 0.11 6.75 -8.66
N VAL A 122 1.06 7.32 -9.41
CA VAL A 122 1.59 8.68 -9.17
C VAL A 122 1.20 9.64 -10.31
N ARG A 123 0.93 9.10 -11.51
CA ARG A 123 0.57 9.89 -12.70
C ARG A 123 -0.87 10.37 -12.59
N LYS A 124 -1.08 11.68 -12.80
CA LYS A 124 -2.40 12.32 -12.70
C LYS A 124 -3.43 11.74 -13.67
N LEU A 125 -3.01 11.35 -14.88
CA LEU A 125 -3.90 10.74 -15.87
C LEU A 125 -4.42 9.38 -15.39
N ASP A 126 -3.55 8.50 -14.87
CA ASP A 126 -3.97 7.21 -14.33
C ASP A 126 -4.93 7.36 -13.13
N ILE A 127 -4.68 8.35 -12.27
CA ILE A 127 -5.54 8.67 -11.12
C ILE A 127 -6.94 9.06 -11.60
N TRP A 128 -7.05 9.94 -12.60
CA TRP A 128 -8.34 10.35 -13.18
C TRP A 128 -9.08 9.18 -13.85
N ILE A 129 -8.35 8.29 -14.52
CA ILE A 129 -8.93 7.08 -15.11
C ILE A 129 -9.51 6.18 -14.00
N ILE A 130 -8.77 5.95 -12.91
CA ILE A 130 -9.25 5.10 -11.81
C ILE A 130 -10.49 5.69 -11.15
N TYR A 131 -10.50 7.00 -10.85
CA TYR A 131 -11.70 7.66 -10.32
C TYR A 131 -12.90 7.55 -11.27
N SER A 132 -12.67 7.67 -12.57
CA SER A 132 -13.72 7.52 -13.59
C SER A 132 -14.29 6.10 -13.60
N VAL A 133 -13.44 5.07 -13.55
CA VAL A 133 -13.87 3.66 -13.51
C VAL A 133 -14.63 3.33 -12.22
N MET A 134 -14.17 3.84 -11.08
CA MET A 134 -14.88 3.69 -9.80
C MET A 134 -16.23 4.39 -9.84
N GLY A 135 -16.30 5.60 -10.41
CA GLY A 135 -17.55 6.36 -10.58
C GLY A 135 -18.54 5.64 -11.50
N VAL A 136 -18.08 5.14 -12.65
CA VAL A 136 -18.93 4.36 -13.58
C VAL A 136 -19.45 3.09 -12.91
N THR A 137 -18.59 2.36 -12.20
CA THR A 137 -19.00 1.15 -11.46
C THR A 137 -20.07 1.45 -10.42
N LEU A 138 -19.88 2.52 -9.64
CA LEU A 138 -20.85 2.93 -8.62
C LEU A 138 -22.17 3.35 -9.25
N LEU A 139 -22.12 4.11 -10.35
CA LEU A 139 -23.32 4.58 -11.05
C LEU A 139 -24.12 3.42 -11.66
N THR A 140 -23.47 2.57 -12.45
CA THR A 140 -24.15 1.46 -13.13
C THR A 140 -24.63 0.41 -12.12
N GLY A 141 -23.83 0.15 -11.07
CA GLY A 141 -24.22 -0.72 -9.97
C GLY A 141 -25.40 -0.15 -9.18
N ALA A 142 -25.39 1.13 -8.82
CA ALA A 142 -26.51 1.74 -8.09
C ALA A 142 -27.81 1.71 -8.90
N VAL A 143 -27.75 2.02 -10.21
CA VAL A 143 -28.93 1.92 -11.09
C VAL A 143 -29.46 0.48 -11.12
N PHE A 144 -28.59 -0.50 -11.31
CA PHE A 144 -29.00 -1.91 -11.32
C PHE A 144 -29.59 -2.36 -9.97
N PHE A 145 -28.98 -1.93 -8.86
CA PHE A 145 -29.46 -2.21 -7.51
C PHE A 145 -30.88 -1.66 -7.27
N PHE A 146 -31.12 -0.38 -7.56
CA PHE A 146 -32.43 0.22 -7.30
C PHE A 146 -33.52 -0.33 -8.22
N VAL A 147 -33.20 -0.61 -9.48
CA VAL A 147 -34.19 -1.21 -10.40
C VAL A 147 -34.56 -2.64 -9.95
N THR A 148 -33.58 -3.46 -9.55
CA THR A 148 -33.85 -4.83 -9.08
C THR A 148 -34.51 -4.86 -7.70
N LEU A 149 -34.18 -3.89 -6.83
CA LEU A 149 -34.83 -3.71 -5.52
C LEU A 149 -36.32 -3.38 -5.66
N PHE A 150 -36.67 -2.51 -6.61
CA PHE A 150 -38.05 -2.06 -6.86
C PHE A 150 -38.68 -2.66 -8.13
N GLN A 151 -38.25 -3.86 -8.54
CA GLN A 151 -38.69 -4.43 -9.82
C GLN A 151 -40.19 -4.74 -9.87
N CYS A 152 -40.86 -4.93 -8.73
CA CYS A 152 -42.29 -5.19 -8.64
C CYS A 152 -42.94 -4.28 -7.58
N ASN A 153 -44.19 -3.90 -7.82
CA ASN A 153 -45.04 -3.17 -6.88
C ASN A 153 -46.30 -3.98 -6.56
N PRO A 154 -46.48 -4.49 -5.33
CA PRO A 154 -45.52 -4.50 -4.22
C PRO A 154 -44.34 -5.45 -4.48
N VAL A 155 -43.21 -5.26 -3.78
CA VAL A 155 -41.99 -6.10 -3.94
C VAL A 155 -42.29 -7.60 -3.73
N SER A 156 -43.24 -7.92 -2.85
CA SER A 156 -43.68 -9.30 -2.59
C SER A 156 -44.27 -9.99 -3.82
N PHE A 157 -44.76 -9.24 -4.80
CA PHE A 157 -45.33 -9.78 -6.03
C PHE A 157 -44.30 -10.53 -6.89
N PHE A 158 -43.00 -10.30 -6.66
CA PHE A 158 -41.95 -11.03 -7.39
C PHE A 158 -41.95 -12.53 -7.08
N TRP A 159 -42.14 -12.90 -5.81
CA TRP A 159 -42.12 -14.31 -5.39
C TRP A 159 -43.53 -14.83 -5.08
N ASP A 160 -44.46 -13.98 -4.69
CA ASP A 160 -45.83 -14.34 -4.40
C ASP A 160 -46.78 -13.69 -5.41
N LYS A 161 -47.15 -14.45 -6.44
CA LYS A 161 -48.05 -14.01 -7.53
C LYS A 161 -49.52 -13.94 -7.09
N SER A 162 -49.81 -14.03 -5.80
CA SER A 162 -51.16 -14.07 -5.21
C SER A 162 -51.94 -12.74 -5.25
N PRO A 163 -51.33 -11.54 -5.09
CA PRO A 163 -52.04 -10.27 -5.23
C PRO A 163 -52.48 -10.00 -6.68
N ALA A 164 -53.79 -9.91 -6.93
CA ALA A 164 -54.35 -9.68 -8.28
C ALA A 164 -53.96 -8.33 -8.94
N ASN A 165 -53.50 -7.35 -8.15
CA ASN A 165 -53.15 -5.99 -8.61
C ASN A 165 -51.64 -5.70 -8.59
N GLY A 166 -50.79 -6.73 -8.56
CA GLY A 166 -49.34 -6.53 -8.62
C GLY A 166 -48.84 -6.32 -10.06
N THR A 167 -47.90 -5.39 -10.25
CA THR A 167 -47.24 -5.17 -11.54
C THR A 167 -45.73 -5.22 -11.38
N CYS A 168 -45.03 -5.89 -12.29
CA CYS A 168 -43.57 -5.88 -12.37
C CYS A 168 -43.10 -5.10 -13.60
N VAL A 169 -41.88 -4.60 -13.54
CA VAL A 169 -41.16 -4.05 -14.69
C VAL A 169 -41.04 -5.12 -15.77
N ASP A 170 -41.19 -4.70 -17.03
CA ASP A 170 -41.10 -5.60 -18.17
C ASP A 170 -39.73 -6.29 -18.21
N ILE A 171 -39.74 -7.60 -18.51
CA ILE A 171 -38.54 -8.43 -18.49
C ILE A 171 -37.49 -8.00 -19.54
N GLU A 172 -37.92 -7.40 -20.65
CA GLU A 172 -37.03 -6.87 -21.69
C GLU A 172 -36.22 -5.68 -21.17
N VAL A 173 -36.79 -4.87 -20.26
CA VAL A 173 -36.08 -3.77 -19.59
C VAL A 173 -35.01 -4.32 -18.66
N ILE A 174 -35.32 -5.37 -17.91
CA ILE A 174 -34.35 -6.03 -17.01
C ILE A 174 -33.21 -6.67 -17.80
N ILE A 175 -33.53 -7.31 -18.93
CA ILE A 175 -32.55 -7.87 -19.87
C ILE A 175 -31.64 -6.76 -20.42
N ALA A 176 -32.21 -5.67 -20.93
CA ALA A 176 -31.46 -4.54 -21.48
C ALA A 176 -30.53 -3.89 -20.43
N LEU A 177 -31.03 -3.68 -19.21
CA LEU A 177 -30.23 -3.16 -18.09
C LEU A 177 -29.11 -4.12 -17.70
N THR A 178 -29.37 -5.44 -17.70
CA THR A 178 -28.35 -6.44 -17.42
C THR A 178 -27.26 -6.42 -18.50
N TYR A 179 -27.61 -6.28 -19.77
CA TYR A 179 -26.63 -6.11 -20.85
C TYR A 179 -25.77 -4.86 -20.64
N LEU A 180 -26.38 -3.72 -20.34
CA LEU A 180 -25.66 -2.46 -20.08
C LEU A 180 -24.71 -2.59 -18.87
N TYR A 181 -25.20 -3.07 -17.73
CA TYR A 181 -24.40 -3.27 -16.52
C TYR A 181 -23.20 -4.20 -16.80
N SER A 182 -23.45 -5.32 -17.49
CA SER A 182 -22.41 -6.31 -17.79
C SER A 182 -21.35 -5.73 -18.74
N ALA A 183 -21.75 -4.94 -19.74
CA ALA A 183 -20.83 -4.31 -20.68
C ALA A 183 -19.93 -3.29 -19.98
N CYS A 184 -20.51 -2.44 -19.13
CA CYS A 184 -19.75 -1.52 -18.30
C CYS A 184 -18.83 -2.27 -17.32
N SER A 185 -19.30 -3.37 -16.72
CA SER A 185 -18.50 -4.21 -15.81
C SER A 185 -17.22 -4.71 -16.49
N VAL A 186 -17.36 -5.30 -17.69
CA VAL A 186 -16.24 -5.82 -18.51
C VAL A 186 -15.24 -4.72 -18.84
N ILE A 187 -15.70 -3.55 -19.29
CA ILE A 187 -14.82 -2.42 -19.63
C ILE A 187 -14.03 -1.96 -18.39
N CYS A 188 -14.70 -1.89 -17.24
CA CYS A 188 -14.05 -1.51 -15.98
C CYS A 188 -12.98 -2.54 -15.57
N ASP A 189 -13.27 -3.83 -15.70
CA ASP A 189 -12.36 -4.90 -15.28
C ASP A 189 -11.12 -4.98 -16.17
N PHE A 190 -11.27 -4.87 -17.49
CA PHE A 190 -10.14 -4.76 -18.40
C PHE A 190 -9.30 -3.51 -18.12
N THR A 191 -9.95 -2.39 -17.80
CA THR A 191 -9.21 -1.16 -17.43
C THR A 191 -8.37 -1.38 -16.17
N PHE A 192 -8.93 -2.01 -15.13
CA PHE A 192 -8.19 -2.32 -13.90
C PHE A 192 -7.09 -3.37 -14.10
N ALA A 193 -7.26 -4.33 -15.01
CA ALA A 193 -6.25 -5.33 -15.33
C ALA A 193 -5.06 -4.72 -16.10
N ILE A 194 -5.34 -3.82 -17.04
CA ILE A 194 -4.36 -3.24 -17.97
C ILE A 194 -3.56 -2.10 -17.31
N LEU A 195 -4.18 -1.29 -16.45
CA LEU A 195 -3.56 -0.14 -15.81
C LEU A 195 -2.25 -0.46 -15.05
N PRO A 196 -2.17 -1.48 -14.18
CA PRO A 196 -0.93 -1.82 -13.49
C PRO A 196 0.17 -2.32 -14.45
N VAL A 197 -0.20 -2.93 -15.59
CA VAL A 197 0.76 -3.37 -16.62
C VAL A 197 1.43 -2.16 -17.26
N PHE A 198 0.65 -1.17 -17.70
CA PHE A 198 1.20 0.05 -18.31
C PHE A 198 2.04 0.86 -17.32
N LEU A 199 1.64 0.93 -16.05
CA LEU A 199 2.43 1.61 -15.02
C LEU A 199 3.81 0.98 -14.89
N ILE A 200 3.89 -0.34 -14.88
CA ILE A 200 5.14 -1.07 -14.62
C ILE A 200 6.01 -1.19 -15.87
N MET A 201 5.42 -1.25 -17.07
CA MET A 201 6.18 -1.21 -18.33
C MET A 201 6.90 0.13 -18.55
N SER A 202 6.38 1.22 -17.99
CA SER A 202 7.02 2.54 -18.04
C SER A 202 8.21 2.69 -17.07
N LEU A 203 8.40 1.71 -16.18
CA LEU A 203 9.48 1.69 -15.20
C LEU A 203 10.47 0.58 -15.59
N SER A 204 11.76 0.87 -15.65
CA SER A 204 12.83 -0.07 -16.01
C SER A 204 13.10 -1.09 -14.90
N MET A 205 12.06 -1.82 -14.48
CA MET A 205 12.15 -2.83 -13.43
C MET A 205 12.73 -4.13 -13.95
N ASP A 206 13.48 -4.77 -13.06
CA ASP A 206 14.15 -6.04 -13.28
C ASP A 206 13.17 -7.17 -13.64
N ARG A 207 13.54 -8.04 -14.59
CA ARG A 207 12.61 -8.98 -15.28
C ARG A 207 11.89 -9.93 -14.31
N LYS A 208 12.52 -10.24 -13.17
CA LYS A 208 11.97 -11.11 -12.12
C LYS A 208 10.77 -10.48 -11.41
N THR A 209 10.79 -9.16 -11.18
CA THR A 209 9.67 -8.42 -10.58
C THR A 209 8.51 -8.27 -11.56
N ARG A 210 8.82 -8.16 -12.86
CA ARG A 210 7.82 -8.16 -13.93
C ARG A 210 7.04 -9.48 -14.01
N LEU A 211 7.72 -10.61 -13.81
CA LEU A 211 7.09 -11.94 -13.89
C LEU A 211 6.07 -12.18 -12.76
N ALA A 212 6.30 -11.64 -11.55
CA ALA A 212 5.39 -11.79 -10.42
C ALA A 212 4.01 -11.14 -10.62
N LEU A 213 3.85 -10.27 -11.63
CA LEU A 213 2.61 -9.56 -11.95
C LEU A 213 1.71 -10.32 -12.93
N VAL A 214 2.31 -11.14 -13.79
CA VAL A 214 1.62 -11.92 -14.81
C VAL A 214 0.46 -12.74 -14.23
N PRO A 215 0.62 -13.53 -13.14
CA PRO A 215 -0.49 -14.34 -12.63
C PRO A 215 -1.66 -13.50 -12.09
N ILE A 216 -1.40 -12.31 -11.55
CA ILE A 216 -2.45 -11.41 -11.03
C ILE A 216 -3.29 -10.87 -12.19
N VAL A 217 -2.62 -10.44 -13.28
CA VAL A 217 -3.28 -9.91 -14.47
C VAL A 217 -4.06 -11.01 -15.20
N MET A 218 -3.47 -12.21 -15.32
CA MET A 218 -4.14 -13.35 -15.95
C MET A 218 -5.43 -13.73 -15.24
N MET A 219 -5.43 -13.75 -13.91
CA MET A 219 -6.63 -14.02 -13.12
C MET A 219 -7.70 -12.94 -13.27
N ALA A 220 -7.32 -11.66 -13.39
CA ALA A 220 -8.26 -10.56 -13.67
C ALA A 220 -8.90 -10.70 -15.06
N CYS A 221 -8.13 -11.16 -16.07
CA CYS A 221 -8.66 -11.49 -17.39
C CYS A 221 -9.63 -12.67 -17.34
N VAL A 222 -9.33 -13.72 -16.57
CA VAL A 222 -10.23 -14.87 -16.37
C VAL A 222 -11.53 -14.43 -15.69
N ALA A 223 -11.46 -13.58 -14.66
CA ALA A 223 -12.64 -13.00 -14.03
C ALA A 223 -13.50 -12.19 -15.03
N SER A 224 -12.86 -11.41 -15.91
CA SER A 224 -13.54 -10.64 -16.95
C SER A 224 -14.21 -11.54 -18.00
N SER A 225 -13.57 -12.67 -18.37
CA SER A 225 -14.15 -13.62 -19.32
C SER A 225 -15.43 -14.31 -18.80
N ALA A 226 -15.58 -14.45 -17.48
CA ALA A 226 -16.81 -14.99 -16.88
C ALA A 226 -18.05 -14.15 -17.25
N VAL A 227 -17.89 -12.82 -17.28
CA VAL A 227 -18.96 -11.88 -17.65
C VAL A 227 -19.28 -11.97 -19.13
N VAL A 228 -18.26 -12.19 -19.97
CA VAL A 228 -18.44 -12.36 -21.42
C VAL A 228 -19.28 -13.59 -21.70
N VAL A 229 -18.99 -14.71 -21.03
CA VAL A 229 -19.78 -15.94 -21.20
C VAL A 229 -21.20 -15.75 -20.68
N ARG A 230 -21.39 -15.03 -19.55
CA ARG A 230 -22.71 -14.71 -19.02
C ARG A 230 -23.63 -14.02 -20.05
N PHE A 231 -23.09 -13.20 -20.96
CA PHE A 231 -23.90 -12.55 -22.00
C PHE A 231 -24.69 -13.50 -22.89
N ALA A 232 -24.16 -14.69 -23.16
CA ALA A 232 -24.81 -15.69 -23.99
C ALA A 232 -26.13 -16.18 -23.37
N PHE A 233 -26.21 -16.16 -22.04
CA PHE A 233 -27.30 -16.71 -21.23
C PHE A 233 -28.27 -15.63 -20.72
N VAL A 234 -28.03 -14.34 -20.96
CA VAL A 234 -28.92 -13.27 -20.44
C VAL A 234 -30.35 -13.39 -21.01
N LYS A 235 -30.52 -13.94 -22.21
CA LYS A 235 -31.85 -14.21 -22.79
C LYS A 235 -32.65 -15.25 -22.00
N ASP A 236 -31.99 -16.04 -21.16
CA ASP A 236 -32.64 -17.10 -20.39
C ASP A 236 -33.54 -16.56 -19.28
N PHE A 237 -33.48 -15.27 -18.97
CA PHE A 237 -34.47 -14.63 -18.10
C PHE A 237 -35.90 -14.75 -18.63
N LYS A 238 -36.08 -14.79 -19.96
CA LYS A 238 -37.41 -14.90 -20.59
C LYS A 238 -37.96 -16.33 -20.58
N ASN A 239 -37.14 -17.32 -20.22
CA ASN A 239 -37.59 -18.71 -20.25
C ASN A 239 -38.68 -18.95 -19.20
N PRO A 240 -39.75 -19.71 -19.55
CA PRO A 240 -40.80 -20.07 -18.61
C PRO A 240 -40.27 -20.91 -17.44
N ASP A 241 -39.17 -21.63 -17.67
CA ASP A 241 -38.48 -22.44 -16.68
C ASP A 241 -37.27 -21.70 -16.07
N PHE A 242 -37.58 -20.60 -15.39
CA PHE A 242 -36.62 -19.62 -14.91
C PHE A 242 -35.56 -20.20 -13.95
N LEU A 243 -35.97 -21.01 -12.96
CA LEU A 243 -35.08 -21.57 -11.94
C LEU A 243 -34.06 -22.58 -12.50
N TYR A 244 -34.38 -23.22 -13.62
CA TYR A 244 -33.51 -24.18 -14.30
C TYR A 244 -32.58 -23.48 -15.31
N ALA A 245 -33.13 -22.56 -16.12
CA ALA A 245 -32.38 -21.89 -17.18
C ALA A 245 -31.38 -20.84 -16.66
N THR A 246 -31.68 -20.18 -15.54
CA THR A 246 -30.81 -19.12 -14.98
C THR A 246 -29.62 -19.65 -14.15
N VAL A 247 -29.44 -20.97 -14.04
CA VAL A 247 -28.33 -21.57 -13.28
C VAL A 247 -26.98 -21.14 -13.86
N ASP A 248 -26.83 -21.08 -15.18
CA ASP A 248 -25.58 -20.63 -15.81
C ASP A 248 -25.27 -19.18 -15.44
N ILE A 249 -26.28 -18.31 -15.42
CA ILE A 249 -26.15 -16.92 -14.99
C ILE A 249 -25.65 -16.87 -13.53
N ALA A 250 -26.20 -17.70 -12.65
CA ALA A 250 -25.78 -17.78 -11.25
C ALA A 250 -24.34 -18.31 -11.10
N ILE A 251 -23.94 -19.33 -11.86
CA ILE A 251 -22.56 -19.87 -11.87
C ILE A 251 -21.57 -18.78 -12.27
N TRP A 252 -21.83 -18.07 -13.38
CA TRP A 252 -20.93 -17.04 -13.87
C TRP A 252 -20.89 -15.81 -12.97
N SER A 253 -22.01 -15.41 -12.37
CA SER A 253 -22.06 -14.30 -11.40
C SER A 253 -21.30 -14.62 -10.11
N THR A 254 -21.40 -15.87 -9.64
CA THR A 254 -20.64 -16.35 -8.48
C THR A 254 -19.14 -16.39 -8.78
N THR A 255 -18.78 -16.82 -9.99
CA THR A 255 -17.41 -16.86 -10.49
C THR A 255 -16.80 -15.46 -10.61
N GLU A 256 -17.54 -14.51 -11.18
CA GLU A 256 -17.12 -13.11 -11.28
C GLU A 256 -16.83 -12.51 -9.90
N SER A 257 -17.79 -12.57 -8.98
CA SER A 257 -17.62 -11.96 -7.65
C SER A 257 -16.55 -12.67 -6.81
N GLY A 258 -16.47 -14.00 -6.87
CA GLY A 258 -15.46 -14.78 -6.15
C GLY A 258 -14.06 -14.49 -6.64
N LEU A 259 -13.84 -14.52 -7.96
CA LEU A 259 -12.54 -14.21 -8.56
C LEU A 259 -12.13 -12.75 -8.36
N ALA A 260 -13.06 -11.79 -8.36
CA ALA A 260 -12.75 -10.39 -8.07
C ALA A 260 -12.15 -10.21 -6.67
N ILE A 261 -12.74 -10.85 -5.65
CA ILE A 261 -12.25 -10.78 -4.25
C ILE A 261 -10.89 -11.47 -4.11
N ILE A 262 -10.75 -12.66 -4.70
CA ILE A 262 -9.50 -13.44 -4.68
C ILE A 262 -8.39 -12.64 -5.38
N ALA A 263 -8.67 -12.09 -6.56
CA ALA A 263 -7.71 -11.31 -7.34
C ALA A 263 -7.28 -10.02 -6.65
N GLY A 264 -8.25 -9.27 -6.14
CA GLY A 264 -7.98 -8.06 -5.37
C GLY A 264 -7.14 -8.34 -4.13
N SER A 265 -7.35 -9.48 -3.46
CA SER A 265 -6.58 -9.90 -2.29
C SER A 265 -5.17 -10.35 -2.63
N LEU A 266 -4.99 -11.15 -3.69
CA LEU A 266 -3.69 -11.62 -4.16
C LEU A 266 -2.75 -10.49 -4.58
N ALA A 267 -3.28 -9.37 -5.06
CA ALA A 267 -2.47 -8.20 -5.40
C ALA A 267 -1.65 -7.65 -4.21
N THR A 268 -2.11 -7.88 -2.98
CA THR A 268 -1.45 -7.43 -1.74
C THR A 268 -0.46 -8.46 -1.16
N LEU A 269 -0.48 -9.70 -1.66
CA LEU A 269 0.25 -10.84 -1.10
C LEU A 269 1.68 -11.02 -1.64
N ARG A 270 2.16 -10.10 -2.47
CA ARG A 270 3.54 -10.12 -3.03
C ARG A 270 4.64 -10.35 -2.00
N PRO A 271 4.63 -9.74 -0.80
CA PRO A 271 5.66 -9.97 0.22
C PRO A 271 5.67 -11.42 0.73
N LEU A 272 4.49 -12.03 0.83
CA LEU A 272 4.33 -13.39 1.34
C LEU A 272 4.77 -14.44 0.32
N PHE A 273 4.54 -14.20 -0.97
CA PHE A 273 5.09 -15.08 -2.02
C PHE A 273 6.63 -15.14 -2.00
N ARG A 274 7.31 -14.03 -1.67
CA ARG A 274 8.78 -14.04 -1.48
C ARG A 274 9.20 -14.87 -0.27
N LEU A 275 8.44 -14.80 0.82
CA LEU A 275 8.72 -15.59 2.04
C LEU A 275 8.50 -17.09 1.80
N VAL A 276 7.40 -17.45 1.12
CA VAL A 276 7.07 -18.84 0.80
C VAL A 276 8.04 -19.41 -0.23
N ALA A 277 8.45 -18.64 -1.24
CA ALA A 277 9.46 -19.07 -2.21
C ALA A 277 10.83 -19.33 -1.56
N ARG A 278 11.20 -18.57 -0.52
CA ARG A 278 12.40 -18.84 0.30
C ARG A 278 12.21 -20.09 1.17
N ALA A 279 11.05 -20.23 1.82
CA ALA A 279 10.75 -21.39 2.67
C ALA A 279 10.69 -22.72 1.90
N MET A 280 10.25 -22.69 0.64
CA MET A 280 10.20 -23.87 -0.23
C MET A 280 11.52 -24.12 -1.00
N GLY A 281 12.59 -23.36 -0.72
CA GLY A 281 13.88 -23.53 -1.39
C GLY A 281 13.90 -23.19 -2.89
N LEU A 282 12.85 -22.52 -3.40
CA LEU A 282 12.70 -22.10 -4.80
C LEU A 282 13.47 -20.80 -5.10
N SER A 283 13.99 -20.12 -4.09
CA SER A 283 14.83 -18.93 -4.22
C SER A 283 16.31 -19.29 -4.06
N THR A 284 16.95 -19.75 -5.13
CA THR A 284 18.41 -19.85 -5.23
C THR A 284 18.99 -18.44 -5.41
N ASN A 285 19.22 -17.73 -4.31
CA ASN A 285 20.06 -16.54 -4.26
C ASN A 285 20.46 -16.37 -2.79
N ASP A 286 21.29 -17.29 -2.30
CA ASP A 286 22.20 -16.93 -1.21
C ASP A 286 23.21 -15.94 -1.79
N PRO A 287 23.40 -14.74 -1.19
CA PRO A 287 24.65 -14.04 -1.36
C PRO A 287 25.72 -14.96 -0.78
N SER A 288 26.59 -15.49 -1.63
CA SER A 288 27.80 -16.18 -1.22
C SER A 288 28.50 -15.33 -0.16
N GLY A 289 28.51 -15.81 1.09
CA GLY A 289 29.22 -15.18 2.19
C GLY A 289 30.68 -15.00 1.82
N TYR A 290 31.09 -13.75 1.62
CA TYR A 290 32.49 -13.38 1.47
C TYR A 290 33.18 -13.66 2.82
N GLN A 291 33.86 -14.80 2.91
CA GLN A 291 34.79 -15.06 4.01
C GLN A 291 35.92 -14.03 3.90
N VAL A 292 35.88 -13.01 4.74
CA VAL A 292 37.03 -12.12 4.98
C VAL A 292 38.08 -12.95 5.72
N SER A 293 38.93 -13.64 4.97
CA SER A 293 40.20 -14.16 5.46
C SER A 293 41.18 -13.00 5.53
N GLY A 294 41.36 -12.43 6.72
CA GLY A 294 42.26 -11.29 6.88
C GLY A 294 42.33 -10.78 8.31
N GLN A 295 42.67 -11.64 9.28
CA GLN A 295 43.10 -11.15 10.59
C GLN A 295 44.49 -11.70 10.91
N GLN A 296 45.46 -10.81 10.75
CA GLN A 296 46.84 -10.99 11.15
C GLN A 296 46.92 -11.34 12.64
N ARG A 297 47.68 -12.39 12.93
CA ARG A 297 48.05 -12.82 14.28
C ARG A 297 48.93 -11.76 14.95
N ILE A 298 48.49 -11.27 16.10
CA ILE A 298 49.37 -10.66 17.11
C ILE A 298 49.64 -11.75 18.17
N PRO A 299 50.89 -12.17 18.42
CA PRO A 299 51.19 -13.11 19.48
C PRO A 299 51.49 -12.36 20.77
N SER A 300 50.79 -12.67 21.87
CA SER A 300 51.21 -12.31 23.22
C SER A 300 50.59 -13.26 24.26
N GLY A 301 51.41 -14.24 24.67
CA GLY A 301 51.73 -14.56 26.07
C GLY A 301 50.63 -14.88 27.10
N MET A 302 50.73 -16.12 27.60
CA MET A 302 50.71 -16.51 29.02
C MET A 302 49.35 -16.70 29.75
N GLY A 303 48.89 -17.96 29.79
CA GLY A 303 48.56 -18.72 31.01
C GLY A 303 47.35 -18.34 31.88
N TRP A 304 46.34 -19.21 31.91
CA TRP A 304 46.11 -20.15 33.02
C TRP A 304 44.94 -21.11 32.75
N ALA A 305 45.08 -22.30 33.31
CA ALA A 305 44.24 -23.47 33.15
C ALA A 305 42.88 -23.33 33.84
N ASN A 306 41.86 -24.01 33.29
CA ASN A 306 41.14 -25.03 34.04
C ASN A 306 40.44 -26.01 33.10
N GLN A 307 40.53 -27.27 33.49
CA GLN A 307 40.07 -28.47 32.81
C GLN A 307 38.89 -29.05 33.59
N ALA A 308 37.80 -29.35 32.88
CA ALA A 308 36.69 -30.28 33.19
C ALA A 308 35.55 -29.93 32.22
N ASP A 309 34.80 -30.82 31.57
CA ASP A 309 34.75 -32.27 31.50
C ASP A 309 33.92 -32.61 30.25
N GLU A 310 34.11 -33.80 29.69
CA GLU A 310 33.50 -34.28 28.45
C GLU A 310 32.00 -34.58 28.61
N GLY A 311 31.22 -34.34 27.55
CA GLY A 311 29.79 -34.67 27.54
C GLY A 311 29.12 -34.57 26.17
N ARG A 312 29.40 -35.56 25.30
CA ARG A 312 28.56 -36.10 24.20
C ARG A 312 27.61 -35.16 23.43
N ASP A 313 28.00 -34.94 22.18
CA ASP A 313 27.24 -35.20 20.95
C ASP A 313 25.69 -35.22 21.04
N SER A 314 25.06 -34.18 20.49
CA SER A 314 23.87 -34.38 19.66
C SER A 314 23.84 -33.37 18.52
N ARG A 315 24.19 -33.86 17.32
CA ARG A 315 23.79 -33.24 16.05
C ARG A 315 22.27 -33.24 15.98
N ARG A 316 21.63 -32.17 16.49
CA ARG A 316 20.22 -31.91 16.25
C ARG A 316 20.11 -31.03 15.01
N GLY A 317 19.76 -31.67 13.89
CA GLY A 317 19.41 -31.00 12.65
C GLY A 317 18.39 -29.90 12.92
N LYS A 318 18.71 -28.67 12.54
CA LYS A 318 17.82 -27.52 12.63
C LYS A 318 16.83 -27.62 11.47
N GLY A 319 15.59 -28.00 11.78
CA GLY A 319 14.49 -28.02 10.81
C GLY A 319 14.08 -26.60 10.39
N PRO A 320 13.38 -26.46 9.24
CA PRO A 320 13.06 -25.19 8.58
C PRO A 320 12.05 -24.28 9.32
N PHE A 321 11.69 -24.61 10.55
CA PHE A 321 10.74 -23.87 11.39
C PHE A 321 11.31 -23.51 12.77
N SER A 322 12.64 -23.42 12.92
CA SER A 322 13.24 -22.94 14.16
C SER A 322 13.09 -21.42 14.30
N LEU A 323 12.46 -20.99 15.39
CA LEU A 323 12.21 -19.59 15.79
C LEU A 323 13.50 -18.75 15.87
N THR A 324 14.66 -19.40 15.98
CA THR A 324 15.99 -18.76 15.95
C THR A 324 16.39 -18.22 14.57
N THR A 325 15.89 -18.80 13.48
CA THR A 325 16.14 -18.27 12.12
C THR A 325 15.36 -16.98 11.89
N PHE A 326 14.19 -16.85 12.52
CA PHE A 326 13.39 -15.62 12.49
C PHE A 326 14.01 -14.47 13.30
N LEU A 327 14.91 -14.75 14.24
CA LEU A 327 15.60 -13.73 15.05
C LEU A 327 16.97 -13.32 14.47
N ASN A 328 17.61 -14.18 13.66
CA ASN A 328 18.89 -13.83 13.04
C ASN A 328 18.73 -12.92 11.81
N ASP A 329 17.66 -13.06 11.03
CA ASP A 329 17.32 -12.08 9.98
C ASP A 329 16.90 -10.72 10.58
N GLU A 330 16.42 -10.72 11.83
CA GLU A 330 16.18 -9.48 12.59
C GLU A 330 17.46 -8.86 13.16
N ALA A 331 18.61 -9.54 13.14
CA ALA A 331 19.90 -8.96 13.50
C ALA A 331 20.57 -8.29 12.29
N GLU A 332 20.45 -8.85 11.08
CA GLU A 332 20.95 -8.22 9.84
C GLU A 332 20.01 -7.15 9.27
N ALA A 333 18.70 -7.20 9.57
CA ALA A 333 17.78 -6.10 9.32
C ALA A 333 17.85 -4.98 10.38
N ARG A 334 18.64 -5.14 11.46
CA ARG A 334 18.83 -4.14 12.53
C ARG A 334 20.19 -3.44 12.54
N THR A 335 21.12 -3.78 11.66
CA THR A 335 22.39 -3.03 11.49
C THR A 335 22.34 -2.09 10.29
N GLY A 336 21.36 -1.19 10.33
CA GLY A 336 21.26 -0.05 9.40
C GLY A 336 20.55 1.17 9.97
N GLY A 337 20.34 1.22 11.29
CA GLY A 337 19.72 2.38 11.96
C GLY A 337 19.10 2.05 13.31
N ALA A 338 19.92 1.77 14.32
CA ALA A 338 19.51 1.83 15.73
C ALA A 338 20.72 1.91 16.69
N SER A 339 21.43 3.04 16.63
CA SER A 339 22.03 3.71 17.78
C SER A 339 21.82 5.19 17.46
N GLU A 340 20.81 5.90 17.96
CA GLU A 340 20.48 6.14 19.36
C GLU A 340 18.99 6.52 19.44
N GLU A 341 18.09 5.61 19.82
CA GLU A 341 16.74 6.01 20.27
C GLU A 341 16.06 4.88 21.07
N SER A 342 16.69 4.45 22.16
CA SER A 342 16.00 3.64 23.19
C SER A 342 16.41 3.90 24.64
N GLU A 343 17.36 4.81 24.90
CA GLU A 343 17.67 5.25 26.27
C GLU A 343 16.92 6.52 26.72
N ASP A 344 16.31 7.29 25.80
CA ASP A 344 15.66 8.58 26.15
C ASP A 344 14.16 8.48 26.50
N ALA A 345 13.47 7.40 26.11
CA ALA A 345 12.06 7.19 26.48
C ALA A 345 11.90 6.63 27.91
N GLN A 346 12.92 5.93 28.43
CA GLN A 346 12.94 5.42 29.81
C GLN A 346 13.61 6.41 30.79
N ARG A 347 14.47 7.32 30.29
CA ARG A 347 14.96 8.50 31.05
C ARG A 347 13.91 9.60 31.23
N LYS A 348 13.00 9.84 30.27
CA LYS A 348 11.95 10.86 30.43
C LYS A 348 10.85 10.51 31.44
N ARG A 349 10.56 9.22 31.69
CA ARG A 349 9.64 8.80 32.78
C ARG A 349 10.29 8.74 34.17
N SER A 350 11.62 8.73 34.27
CA SER A 350 12.33 8.76 35.56
C SER A 350 12.81 10.16 35.95
N LEU A 351 12.93 11.09 35.01
CA LEU A 351 13.27 12.50 35.28
C LEU A 351 12.08 13.37 35.70
N ASP A 352 10.84 13.03 35.32
CA ASP A 352 9.64 13.69 35.87
C ASP A 352 9.24 13.20 37.27
N ARG A 353 9.80 12.07 37.74
CA ARG A 353 9.62 11.59 39.12
C ARG A 353 10.64 12.16 40.12
N LYS A 354 11.61 12.96 39.65
CA LYS A 354 12.68 13.57 40.47
C LYS A 354 12.67 15.10 40.50
N ARG A 355 11.63 15.75 39.96
CA ARG A 355 11.40 17.20 40.09
C ARG A 355 10.18 17.56 40.94
N GLY A 356 9.71 16.62 41.77
CA GLY A 356 8.56 16.75 42.66
C GLY A 356 8.85 16.58 44.15
N SER A 357 10.10 16.67 44.61
CA SER A 357 10.41 16.67 46.04
C SER A 357 11.76 17.30 46.34
N ILE A 358 11.81 18.63 46.51
CA ILE A 358 12.77 19.36 47.34
C ILE A 358 12.07 20.71 47.58
N TRP A 359 12.11 21.20 48.82
CA TRP A 359 11.30 22.28 49.42
C TRP A 359 9.97 21.81 50.04
N LYS A 360 10.09 21.09 51.16
CA LYS A 360 9.08 21.14 52.23
C LYS A 360 9.77 21.65 53.49
N SER A 361 9.53 22.92 53.80
CA SER A 361 9.93 23.58 55.04
C SER A 361 8.99 23.20 56.18
N LYS A 362 9.57 23.11 57.38
CA LYS A 362 8.98 22.86 58.69
C LYS A 362 7.90 23.88 59.10
N GLY A 363 6.94 23.37 59.89
CA GLY A 363 6.24 24.05 61.00
C GLY A 363 5.24 25.13 60.59
N GLY A 364 4.05 25.28 61.18
CA GLY A 364 3.44 24.69 62.36
C GLY A 364 2.20 25.53 62.69
N ASP A 365 1.24 24.88 63.34
CA ASP A 365 0.12 25.40 64.17
C ASP A 365 -0.96 26.39 63.67
N ALA A 366 -2.17 26.07 64.18
CA ALA A 366 -3.41 26.86 64.34
C ALA A 366 -4.09 27.36 63.04
N GLY A 367 -5.41 27.45 62.92
CA GLY A 367 -6.54 27.36 63.84
C GLY A 367 -7.80 27.82 63.08
N ASP A 368 -8.97 27.49 63.61
CA ASP A 368 -10.31 27.61 63.01
C ASP A 368 -10.82 29.04 62.68
N SER A 369 -11.88 29.03 61.84
CA SER A 369 -13.11 29.85 61.86
C SER A 369 -13.11 31.37 61.67
N GLU A 370 -14.04 31.78 60.77
CA GLU A 370 -14.96 32.93 60.80
C GLU A 370 -14.42 34.36 60.93
N GLU A 371 -14.75 35.24 59.97
CA GLU A 371 -15.67 36.38 60.15
C GLU A 371 -15.59 37.38 58.98
N GLU A 372 -16.68 38.12 58.87
CA GLU A 372 -17.09 39.07 57.83
C GLU A 372 -16.45 40.47 57.99
N LEU A 373 -16.55 41.26 56.91
CA LEU A 373 -16.54 42.74 56.85
C LEU A 373 -15.27 43.51 57.24
N THR A 374 -14.71 44.27 56.29
CA THR A 374 -14.89 45.74 56.23
C THR A 374 -14.08 46.37 55.10
N PHE A 375 -14.63 47.47 54.60
CA PHE A 375 -14.15 48.34 53.55
C PHE A 375 -13.22 49.40 54.14
N ASP A 376 -12.03 49.61 53.56
CA ASP A 376 -11.37 50.91 53.57
C ASP A 376 -10.58 51.14 52.28
N GLY A 377 -10.76 52.33 51.72
CA GLY A 377 -10.28 52.71 50.42
C GLY A 377 -8.90 53.35 50.47
N SER A 378 -8.10 53.10 49.44
CA SER A 378 -7.19 54.13 48.96
C SER A 378 -6.93 53.98 47.47
N LYS A 379 -7.22 55.07 46.76
CA LYS A 379 -7.20 55.21 45.32
C LYS A 379 -5.76 55.16 44.82
N LYS A 380 -5.46 54.22 43.91
CA LYS A 380 -4.43 54.44 42.89
C LYS A 380 -5.00 54.10 41.52
N THR A 381 -5.20 55.16 40.76
CA THR A 381 -5.59 55.19 39.36
C THR A 381 -4.49 54.52 38.53
N THR A 382 -4.78 53.36 37.95
CA THR A 382 -4.04 52.85 36.80
C THR A 382 -5.05 52.57 35.69
N THR A 383 -5.00 53.45 34.70
CA THR A 383 -5.77 53.42 33.47
C THR A 383 -5.54 52.09 32.74
N TRP A 384 -6.59 51.29 32.56
CA TRP A 384 -6.55 50.11 31.70
C TRP A 384 -6.89 50.52 30.27
N THR A 385 -5.88 50.71 29.43
CA THR A 385 -6.06 50.71 27.98
C THR A 385 -6.14 49.26 27.50
N VAL A 386 -7.34 48.83 27.12
CA VAL A 386 -7.56 47.58 26.38
C VAL A 386 -7.03 47.79 24.97
N GLU A 387 -5.75 47.46 24.76
CA GLU A 387 -5.19 47.37 23.42
C GLU A 387 -5.45 45.95 22.91
N THR A 388 -6.51 45.82 22.12
CA THR A 388 -6.81 44.61 21.35
C THR A 388 -5.61 44.27 20.49
N ARG A 389 -4.86 43.23 20.87
CA ARG A 389 -3.82 42.65 20.02
C ARG A 389 -4.50 42.03 18.80
N THR A 390 -4.67 42.85 17.76
CA THR A 390 -4.97 42.42 16.41
C THR A 390 -4.04 41.25 16.09
N LYS A 391 -4.62 40.09 15.80
CA LYS A 391 -3.89 38.98 15.20
C LYS A 391 -3.35 39.49 13.88
N GLY A 392 -2.12 39.98 13.89
CA GLY A 392 -1.37 40.24 12.67
C GLY A 392 -1.42 38.97 11.85
N VAL A 393 -2.10 39.04 10.72
CA VAL A 393 -2.08 38.01 9.69
C VAL A 393 -0.61 37.81 9.37
N PHE A 394 -0.03 36.71 9.86
CA PHE A 394 1.33 36.32 9.51
C PHE A 394 1.27 35.89 8.05
N THR A 395 1.39 36.85 7.14
CA THR A 395 1.54 36.60 5.72
C THR A 395 2.82 35.79 5.55
N ARG A 396 2.64 34.48 5.44
CA ARG A 396 3.71 33.54 5.16
C ARG A 396 4.27 33.94 3.79
N LYS A 397 5.36 34.72 3.76
CA LYS A 397 6.18 34.88 2.55
C LYS A 397 6.59 33.47 2.16
N MET A 398 5.85 32.87 1.22
CA MET A 398 6.20 31.60 0.60
C MET A 398 7.56 31.82 -0.05
N SER A 399 8.53 30.96 0.29
CA SER A 399 9.79 30.88 -0.44
C SER A 399 9.46 30.71 -1.92
N THR A 400 9.95 31.59 -2.78
CA THR A 400 9.73 31.61 -4.24
C THR A 400 10.42 30.44 -4.97
N ILE A 401 11.00 29.51 -4.22
CA ILE A 401 11.78 28.38 -4.71
C ILE A 401 10.83 27.22 -5.03
N SER A 402 10.64 26.96 -6.32
CA SER A 402 9.91 25.81 -6.85
C SER A 402 10.88 24.86 -7.57
N LEU A 403 10.43 23.63 -7.84
CA LEU A 403 11.24 22.64 -8.58
C LEU A 403 11.67 23.16 -9.97
N ALA A 404 10.88 24.05 -10.57
CA ALA A 404 11.12 24.62 -11.90
C ALA A 404 12.22 25.70 -11.91
N ASN A 405 12.47 26.36 -10.77
CA ASN A 405 13.44 27.45 -10.65
C ASN A 405 14.78 26.97 -10.06
N LEU A 406 14.96 25.66 -9.90
CA LEU A 406 16.13 25.11 -9.24
C LEU A 406 17.32 25.09 -10.21
N GLN A 407 18.42 25.72 -9.83
CA GLN A 407 19.58 25.86 -10.71
C GLN A 407 20.26 24.51 -10.94
N ARG A 408 20.72 24.29 -12.17
CA ARG A 408 21.41 23.08 -12.59
C ARG A 408 22.83 23.42 -13.04
N ILE A 409 23.75 22.46 -12.87
CA ILE A 409 25.15 22.57 -13.26
C ILE A 409 25.54 21.35 -14.10
N SER A 410 26.29 21.57 -15.18
CA SER A 410 26.76 20.48 -16.03
C SER A 410 27.92 19.73 -15.38
N ALA A 411 28.15 18.47 -15.76
CA ALA A 411 29.31 17.71 -15.29
C ALA A 411 30.64 18.40 -15.65
N LYS A 412 30.70 19.05 -16.81
CA LYS A 412 31.87 19.79 -17.27
C LYS A 412 32.20 20.95 -16.33
N ASP A 413 31.23 21.84 -16.08
CA ASP A 413 31.43 23.01 -15.23
C ASP A 413 31.79 22.60 -13.79
N LEU A 414 31.16 21.54 -13.28
CA LEU A 414 31.49 21.01 -11.96
C LEU A 414 32.93 20.46 -11.90
N SER A 415 33.38 19.74 -12.94
CA SER A 415 34.74 19.20 -13.00
C SER A 415 35.80 20.31 -12.98
N GLU A 416 35.58 21.40 -13.72
CA GLU A 416 36.50 22.55 -13.78
C GLU A 416 36.62 23.23 -12.40
N ILE A 417 35.49 23.36 -11.70
CA ILE A 417 35.45 23.91 -10.34
C ILE A 417 36.21 23.00 -9.36
N LEU A 418 35.99 21.68 -9.42
CA LEU A 418 36.63 20.73 -8.52
C LEU A 418 38.15 20.66 -8.75
N LEU A 419 38.60 20.65 -10.01
CA LEU A 419 40.03 20.66 -10.35
C LEU A 419 40.71 21.97 -9.91
N THR A 420 40.04 23.11 -10.11
CA THR A 420 40.55 24.42 -9.65
C THR A 420 40.70 24.46 -8.13
N GLN A 421 39.72 23.89 -7.42
CA GLN A 421 39.75 23.81 -5.96
C GLN A 421 40.86 22.87 -5.44
N GLN A 422 41.05 21.72 -6.08
CA GLN A 422 42.14 20.80 -5.75
C GLN A 422 43.51 21.44 -5.98
N ALA A 423 43.68 22.22 -7.05
CA ALA A 423 44.92 22.94 -7.34
C ALA A 423 45.23 24.04 -6.32
N ALA A 424 44.20 24.66 -5.73
CA ALA A 424 44.35 25.76 -4.77
C ALA A 424 44.72 25.31 -3.35
N ALA A 425 44.75 24.01 -3.04
CA ALA A 425 45.13 23.42 -1.73
C ALA A 425 44.50 24.11 -0.49
N THR A 426 43.33 24.71 -0.65
CA THR A 426 42.59 25.46 0.37
C THR A 426 41.32 24.72 0.76
N ASP A 427 40.68 25.15 1.87
CA ASP A 427 39.43 24.53 2.33
C ASP A 427 38.37 24.52 1.22
N PRO A 428 37.65 23.39 1.06
CA PRO A 428 36.79 23.21 -0.10
C PRO A 428 35.63 24.20 -0.07
N THR A 429 35.60 25.15 -1.00
CA THR A 429 34.51 26.16 -1.10
C THR A 429 33.23 25.56 -1.67
N VAL A 430 33.36 24.48 -2.44
CA VAL A 430 32.26 23.71 -3.05
C VAL A 430 32.12 22.36 -2.35
N ALA A 431 30.88 22.00 -2.02
CA ALA A 431 30.53 20.69 -1.49
C ALA A 431 29.56 19.96 -2.42
N VAL A 432 29.86 18.69 -2.68
CA VAL A 432 29.01 17.79 -3.47
C VAL A 432 28.29 16.86 -2.50
N VAL A 433 26.96 16.77 -2.62
CA VAL A 433 26.09 15.92 -1.81
C VAL A 433 25.47 14.86 -2.71
N ASP A 434 25.88 13.61 -2.48
CA ASP A 434 25.34 12.44 -3.16
C ASP A 434 24.17 11.88 -2.35
N VAL A 435 22.97 11.85 -2.93
CA VAL A 435 21.76 11.34 -2.26
C VAL A 435 21.32 9.98 -2.78
N ARG A 436 22.23 9.22 -3.39
CA ARG A 436 21.99 7.80 -3.74
C ARG A 436 21.92 6.94 -2.49
N ASP A 437 21.14 5.87 -2.59
CA ASP A 437 20.93 4.91 -1.50
C ASP A 437 21.79 3.67 -1.83
N ASP A 438 21.16 2.52 -2.11
CA ASP A 438 21.86 1.29 -2.53
C ASP A 438 22.62 1.47 -3.86
N ASP A 439 22.20 2.42 -4.70
CA ASP A 439 22.78 2.76 -6.00
C ASP A 439 24.01 3.68 -5.91
N TYR A 440 24.53 3.91 -4.70
CA TYR A 440 25.82 4.60 -4.49
C TYR A 440 27.02 3.75 -4.93
N ILE A 441 26.86 2.42 -4.95
CA ILE A 441 27.90 1.47 -5.34
C ILE A 441 28.28 1.66 -6.82
N GLY A 442 29.56 1.48 -7.15
CA GLY A 442 30.08 1.60 -8.53
C GLY A 442 30.80 2.90 -8.84
N GLY A 443 30.95 3.78 -7.85
CA GLY A 443 31.77 4.99 -7.93
C GLY A 443 31.03 6.21 -7.43
N HIS A 444 31.78 7.22 -6.99
CA HIS A 444 31.23 8.49 -6.52
C HIS A 444 32.20 9.65 -6.79
N ILE A 445 31.69 10.88 -6.77
CA ILE A 445 32.51 12.08 -6.99
C ILE A 445 33.47 12.26 -5.81
N LYS A 446 34.74 12.49 -6.11
CA LYS A 446 35.82 12.61 -5.12
C LYS A 446 35.57 13.79 -4.18
N GLY A 447 35.70 13.56 -2.88
CA GLY A 447 35.42 14.55 -1.84
C GLY A 447 33.93 14.86 -1.61
N GLY A 448 33.02 14.14 -2.28
CA GLY A 448 31.58 14.22 -2.05
C GLY A 448 31.15 13.62 -0.72
N ILE A 449 30.05 14.11 -0.16
CA ILE A 449 29.43 13.57 1.05
C ILE A 449 28.21 12.74 0.63
N ASN A 450 28.19 11.48 1.03
CA ASN A 450 27.01 10.64 0.86
C ASN A 450 25.98 10.95 1.97
N MET A 451 24.75 11.28 1.56
CA MET A 451 23.59 11.50 2.40
C MET A 451 22.37 10.79 1.78
N PRO A 452 22.16 9.50 2.06
CA PRO A 452 21.13 8.69 1.40
C PRO A 452 19.75 9.32 1.49
N SER A 453 18.99 9.30 0.39
CA SER A 453 17.66 9.93 0.34
C SER A 453 16.68 9.37 1.36
N ALA A 454 16.85 8.11 1.76
CA ALA A 454 16.03 7.44 2.78
C ALA A 454 16.17 8.07 4.18
N THR A 455 17.37 8.57 4.54
CA THR A 455 17.65 9.16 5.86
C THR A 455 17.76 10.69 5.83
N LEU A 456 17.71 11.27 4.63
CA LEU A 456 17.92 12.69 4.37
C LEU A 456 16.99 13.62 5.17
N ASP A 457 15.72 13.23 5.39
CA ASP A 457 14.77 14.07 6.12
C ASP A 457 15.16 14.26 7.60
N VAL A 458 15.68 13.21 8.23
CA VAL A 458 16.13 13.25 9.62
C VAL A 458 17.48 13.98 9.74
N MET A 459 18.36 13.77 8.75
CA MET A 459 19.71 14.33 8.73
C MET A 459 19.78 15.76 8.19
N MET A 460 18.67 16.33 7.69
CA MET A 460 18.66 17.66 7.06
C MET A 460 19.22 18.77 7.95
N PRO A 461 18.87 18.87 9.26
CA PRO A 461 19.42 19.92 10.12
C PRO A 461 20.94 19.80 10.29
N THR A 462 21.43 18.56 10.41
CA THR A 462 22.86 18.26 10.50
C THR A 462 23.58 18.60 9.20
N LEU A 463 22.96 18.30 8.06
CA LEU A 463 23.49 18.63 6.74
C LEU A 463 23.61 20.15 6.56
N VAL A 464 22.57 20.92 6.90
CA VAL A 464 22.61 22.39 6.82
C VAL A 464 23.73 22.96 7.69
N ARG A 465 23.92 22.44 8.91
CA ARG A 465 25.03 22.85 9.79
C ARG A 465 26.40 22.49 9.22
N ARG A 466 26.56 21.29 8.66
CA ARG A 466 27.82 20.86 8.04
C ARG A 466 28.20 21.72 6.83
N MET A 467 27.21 22.31 6.16
CA MET A 467 27.39 23.16 4.99
C MET A 467 27.53 24.65 5.33
N GLN A 468 27.59 25.04 6.62
CA GLN A 468 27.58 26.45 7.05
C GLN A 468 28.75 27.29 6.51
N GLY A 469 29.89 26.68 6.16
CA GLY A 469 31.04 27.39 5.57
C GLY A 469 31.23 27.21 4.04
N LYS A 470 30.25 26.61 3.34
CA LYS A 470 30.39 26.28 1.91
C LYS A 470 29.68 27.32 1.04
N LYS A 471 30.37 27.88 0.05
CA LYS A 471 29.80 28.87 -0.87
C LYS A 471 28.83 28.23 -1.87
N THR A 472 29.16 27.04 -2.35
CA THR A 472 28.37 26.30 -3.34
C THR A 472 28.07 24.89 -2.85
N VAL A 473 26.81 24.47 -2.94
CA VAL A 473 26.38 23.10 -2.62
C VAL A 473 25.73 22.47 -3.84
N VAL A 474 26.21 21.31 -4.27
CA VAL A 474 25.71 20.60 -5.46
C VAL A 474 25.10 19.27 -5.05
N PHE A 475 23.81 19.08 -5.34
CA PHE A 475 23.11 17.83 -5.07
C PHE A 475 23.04 16.95 -6.32
N HIS A 476 23.20 15.64 -6.16
CA HIS A 476 22.95 14.70 -7.25
C HIS A 476 22.45 13.35 -6.74
N CYS A 477 21.82 12.59 -7.64
CA CYS A 477 21.59 11.16 -7.42
C CYS A 477 22.12 10.37 -8.62
N ALA A 478 21.58 9.18 -8.94
CA ALA A 478 21.99 8.46 -10.16
C ALA A 478 21.70 9.27 -11.44
N LEU A 479 20.43 9.67 -11.65
CA LEU A 479 20.00 10.39 -12.86
C LEU A 479 19.65 11.88 -12.63
N SER A 480 19.62 12.33 -11.37
CA SER A 480 19.15 13.67 -10.95
C SER A 480 17.77 14.11 -11.49
N GLN A 481 16.86 13.16 -11.70
CA GLN A 481 15.48 13.42 -12.16
C GLN A 481 14.49 13.64 -11.00
N GLN A 482 14.66 12.93 -9.89
CA GLN A 482 13.71 12.95 -8.77
C GLN A 482 14.38 13.18 -7.40
N ARG A 483 15.27 12.28 -6.96
CA ARG A 483 15.91 12.36 -5.63
C ARG A 483 16.79 13.62 -5.47
N GLY A 484 17.66 13.92 -6.44
CA GLY A 484 18.52 15.11 -6.42
C GLY A 484 17.74 16.45 -6.29
N PRO A 485 16.80 16.76 -7.20
CA PRO A 485 15.97 17.97 -7.09
C PRO A 485 15.13 18.05 -5.81
N SER A 486 14.58 16.91 -5.36
CA SER A 486 13.81 16.85 -4.11
C SER A 486 14.70 17.16 -2.89
N ALA A 487 15.90 16.59 -2.84
CA ALA A 487 16.87 16.83 -1.78
C ALA A 487 17.30 18.30 -1.71
N ALA A 488 17.66 18.89 -2.85
CA ALA A 488 18.04 20.30 -2.94
C ALA A 488 16.90 21.23 -2.48
N LEU A 489 15.65 20.93 -2.85
CA LEU A 489 14.50 21.71 -2.42
C LEU A 489 14.24 21.60 -0.91
N LYS A 490 14.37 20.39 -0.34
CA LYS A 490 14.25 20.20 1.11
C LYS A 490 15.35 20.94 1.87
N TYR A 491 16.58 20.89 1.38
CA TYR A 491 17.72 21.63 1.94
C TYR A 491 17.47 23.14 1.93
N LEU A 492 17.02 23.71 0.81
CA LEU A 492 16.71 25.13 0.71
C LEU A 492 15.62 25.56 1.71
N ARG A 493 14.57 24.74 1.87
CA ARG A 493 13.50 25.00 2.85
C ARG A 493 13.99 24.94 4.29
N GLU A 494 14.86 23.98 4.62
CA GLU A 494 15.39 23.85 5.98
C GLU A 494 16.39 24.98 6.29
N ARG A 495 17.23 25.32 5.32
CA ARG A 495 18.12 26.48 5.38
C ARG A 495 17.36 27.78 5.64
N ASP A 496 16.28 28.03 4.90
CA ASP A 496 15.43 29.22 5.08
C ASP A 496 14.76 29.25 6.47
N GLN A 497 14.43 28.08 7.03
CA GLN A 497 13.90 27.97 8.38
C GLN A 497 14.97 28.26 9.44
N MET A 498 16.19 27.75 9.27
CA MET A 498 17.32 28.04 10.18
C MET A 498 17.71 29.51 10.13
N MET A 499 17.72 30.13 8.93
CA MET A 499 17.95 31.57 8.78
C MET A 499 16.99 32.41 9.60
N ARG A 500 15.71 32.04 9.63
CA ARG A 500 14.70 32.75 10.42
C ARG A 500 14.84 32.57 11.93
N ARG A 501 15.47 31.48 12.38
CA ARG A 501 15.59 31.13 13.81
C ARG A 501 16.90 31.63 14.43
N GLU A 502 18.01 31.47 13.72
CA GLU A 502 19.37 31.63 14.26
C GLU A 502 20.15 32.78 13.60
N ASN A 503 19.61 33.37 12.52
CA ASN A 503 20.22 34.45 11.72
C ASN A 503 21.73 34.31 11.38
N PRO A 504 22.22 33.14 10.92
CA PRO A 504 23.62 32.98 10.52
C PRO A 504 23.91 33.71 9.21
N ALA A 505 24.78 34.73 9.23
CA ALA A 505 25.12 35.53 8.04
C ALA A 505 25.70 34.71 6.87
N GLU A 506 26.35 33.58 7.16
CA GLU A 506 27.03 32.73 6.17
C GLU A 506 26.08 31.91 5.28
N LEU A 507 24.88 31.55 5.78
CA LEU A 507 23.88 30.80 5.00
C LEU A 507 23.20 31.66 3.91
N ALA A 508 23.21 32.99 4.07
CA ALA A 508 22.50 33.92 3.20
C ALA A 508 23.07 33.95 1.77
N ASN A 509 24.36 33.67 1.61
CA ASN A 509 25.09 33.80 0.34
C ASN A 509 25.43 32.47 -0.33
N GLN A 510 24.85 31.36 0.13
CA GLN A 510 25.12 30.03 -0.42
C GLN A 510 24.28 29.74 -1.69
N THR A 511 24.95 29.34 -2.77
CA THR A 511 24.31 28.89 -4.02
C THR A 511 24.11 27.38 -4.00
N VAL A 512 22.95 26.91 -4.46
CA VAL A 512 22.57 25.50 -4.47
C VAL A 512 22.26 25.07 -5.91
N TYR A 513 22.95 24.03 -6.38
CA TYR A 513 22.78 23.45 -7.71
C TYR A 513 22.35 22.00 -7.65
N VAL A 514 21.78 21.50 -8.73
CA VAL A 514 21.63 20.07 -9.00
C VAL A 514 22.49 19.68 -10.20
N LEU A 515 23.28 18.62 -10.05
CA LEU A 515 24.09 18.09 -11.15
C LEU A 515 23.20 17.49 -12.24
N ASP A 516 23.39 17.96 -13.47
CA ASP A 516 22.68 17.43 -14.63
C ASP A 516 23.08 15.99 -14.95
N LEU A 517 22.08 15.18 -15.31
CA LEU A 517 22.20 13.75 -15.59
C LEU A 517 22.74 12.89 -14.41
N GLY A 518 22.99 13.50 -13.26
CA GLY A 518 23.47 12.84 -12.04
C GLY A 518 24.80 12.12 -12.23
N PHE A 519 25.05 11.12 -11.38
CA PHE A 519 26.27 10.33 -11.46
C PHE A 519 26.35 9.48 -12.75
N SER A 520 25.22 9.10 -13.33
CA SER A 520 25.19 8.36 -14.61
C SER A 520 25.73 9.19 -15.77
N GLY A 521 25.47 10.50 -15.80
CA GLY A 521 26.09 11.40 -16.78
C GLY A 521 27.55 11.71 -16.46
N TRP A 522 27.87 11.85 -15.17
CA TRP A 522 29.24 12.08 -14.71
C TRP A 522 30.19 10.94 -15.13
N GLN A 523 29.82 9.69 -14.83
CA GLN A 523 30.69 8.54 -15.05
C GLN A 523 30.99 8.29 -16.53
N GLN A 524 30.10 8.67 -17.45
CA GLN A 524 30.33 8.56 -18.90
C GLN A 524 31.53 9.40 -19.37
N THR A 525 31.79 10.54 -18.71
CA THR A 525 32.85 11.47 -19.12
C THR A 525 34.05 11.42 -18.18
N TYR A 526 33.81 11.31 -16.87
CA TYR A 526 34.83 11.43 -15.82
C TYR A 526 34.93 10.19 -14.93
N GLY A 527 34.26 9.08 -15.27
CA GLY A 527 34.27 7.85 -14.46
C GLY A 527 35.67 7.27 -14.27
N GLU A 528 36.46 7.23 -15.35
CA GLU A 528 37.85 6.72 -15.33
C GLU A 528 38.88 7.76 -14.82
N ASP A 529 38.47 9.01 -14.54
CA ASP A 529 39.39 10.05 -14.03
C ASP A 529 39.50 9.98 -12.50
N GLU A 530 40.56 9.35 -12.00
CA GLU A 530 40.85 9.18 -10.56
C GLU A 530 41.04 10.49 -9.78
N ARG A 531 41.24 11.62 -10.47
CA ARG A 531 41.33 12.94 -9.83
C ARG A 531 39.95 13.43 -9.40
N LEU A 532 38.91 12.97 -10.09
CA LEU A 532 37.54 13.47 -9.99
C LEU A 532 36.56 12.43 -9.46
N THR A 533 36.83 11.14 -9.66
CA THR A 533 35.97 10.04 -9.29
C THR A 533 36.72 9.02 -8.43
N ASP A 534 36.14 8.64 -7.31
CA ASP A 534 36.67 7.61 -6.42
C ASP A 534 35.81 6.34 -6.50
N GLY A 535 36.45 5.17 -6.37
CA GLY A 535 35.77 3.88 -6.30
C GLY A 535 35.02 3.46 -7.57
N TYR A 536 35.40 3.99 -8.74
CA TYR A 536 34.75 3.68 -10.00
C TYR A 536 34.97 2.22 -10.41
N SER A 537 33.89 1.52 -10.74
CA SER A 537 33.93 0.13 -11.23
C SER A 537 33.33 0.04 -12.62
N LYS A 538 34.19 -0.07 -13.63
CA LYS A 538 33.78 -0.16 -15.04
C LYS A 538 32.87 -1.36 -15.32
N GLU A 539 33.09 -2.49 -14.64
CA GLU A 539 32.31 -3.72 -14.80
C GLU A 539 30.85 -3.54 -14.36
N LEU A 540 30.61 -2.79 -13.28
CA LEU A 540 29.27 -2.49 -12.78
C LEU A 540 28.49 -1.60 -13.76
N TRP A 541 29.15 -0.69 -14.47
CA TRP A 541 28.49 0.20 -15.43
C TRP A 541 28.31 -0.43 -16.83
N GLN A 542 29.14 -1.41 -17.21
CA GLN A 542 29.01 -2.14 -18.48
C GLN A 542 27.92 -3.22 -18.45
N SER A 543 27.65 -3.81 -17.28
CA SER A 543 26.65 -4.87 -17.11
C SER A 543 25.20 -4.36 -17.06
N GLY A 544 25.01 -3.05 -17.09
CA GLY A 544 23.69 -2.41 -17.03
C GLY A 544 23.11 -2.48 -15.62
N PHE A 545 23.37 -1.43 -14.85
CA PHE A 545 22.74 -1.20 -13.54
C PHE A 545 21.24 -0.91 -13.66
#